data_AF-A0A7J3B1B6-F1
#
_entry.id   AF-A0A7J3B1B6-F1
#
_cell.length_a   1.000
_cell.length_b   1.000
_cell.length_c   1.000
_cell.angle_alpha   90.00
_cell.angle_beta   90.00
_cell.angle_gamma   90.00
#
_symmetry.space_group_name_H-M   'P 1'
#
loop_
_entity.id
_entity.type
_entity.pdbx_description
1 polymer ?
#
loop_
_entity_poly.entity_id
_entity_poly.type
_entity_poly.pdbx_seq_one_letter_code
_entity_poly.pdbx_strand_id
1 'polypeptide(L)'
;LYSLRLIPAQDPSLVHPYLKILEGIGILERVKLHGRNKYYYRHSSPVIDYYYYLDAKYGISEREIQEDQAENVLNERMPHYAEQFFSNLLSKEMGLWCEKIVERDYEVDAALTDFKRLVVVVEVKWKESFSGGEIRSLEEKLSRFPCRRILFVPRREDLPKEPEKVEVWDLDSVLNERTASSNDKHLGFSQI
;
A
#
# COMPACT_ATOMS: atom_id res chain seq x y z
N LEU A 1 -5.28 -5.07 -26.68
CA LEU A 1 -3.93 -5.40 -27.24
C LEU A 1 -4.03 -6.28 -28.49
N TYR A 2 -4.56 -7.51 -28.39
CA TYR A 2 -4.72 -8.37 -29.57
C TYR A 2 -5.69 -7.79 -30.61
N SER A 3 -6.83 -7.24 -30.17
CA SER A 3 -7.79 -6.52 -31.02
C SER A 3 -7.18 -5.32 -31.75
N LEU A 4 -6.19 -4.67 -31.15
CA LEU A 4 -5.41 -3.57 -31.73
C LEU A 4 -4.19 -4.06 -32.53
N ARG A 5 -4.03 -5.39 -32.70
CA ARG A 5 -2.90 -6.07 -33.36
C ARG A 5 -1.52 -5.72 -32.78
N LEU A 6 -1.47 -5.30 -31.52
CA LEU A 6 -0.22 -4.97 -30.83
C LEU A 6 0.49 -6.22 -30.27
N ILE A 7 -0.26 -7.31 -30.09
CA ILE A 7 0.28 -8.64 -29.75
C ILE A 7 -0.23 -9.67 -30.76
N PRO A 8 0.56 -10.71 -31.09
CA PRO A 8 0.24 -11.67 -32.15
C PRO A 8 -0.87 -12.65 -31.79
N ALA A 9 -1.19 -12.84 -30.51
CA ALA A 9 -2.23 -13.74 -30.03
C ALA A 9 -2.85 -13.22 -28.73
N GLN A 10 -4.02 -13.75 -28.37
CA GLN A 10 -4.66 -13.50 -27.08
C GLN A 10 -4.05 -14.38 -25.98
N ASP A 11 -2.76 -14.18 -25.72
CA ASP A 11 -1.99 -14.90 -24.69
C ASP A 11 -1.46 -13.89 -23.64
N PRO A 12 -1.84 -14.03 -22.35
CA PRO A 12 -1.30 -13.19 -21.27
C PRO A 12 0.23 -13.18 -21.18
N SER A 13 0.90 -14.25 -21.63
CA SER A 13 2.37 -14.34 -21.62
C SER A 13 3.04 -13.22 -22.43
N LEU A 14 2.36 -12.77 -23.50
CA LEU A 14 2.81 -11.72 -24.41
C LEU A 14 2.71 -10.32 -23.80
N VAL A 15 2.03 -10.18 -22.65
CA VAL A 15 1.90 -8.91 -21.92
C VAL A 15 3.10 -8.67 -21.00
N HIS A 16 3.78 -9.72 -20.53
CA HIS A 16 4.89 -9.61 -19.58
C HIS A 16 6.04 -8.69 -20.03
N PRO A 17 6.49 -8.70 -21.30
CA PRO A 17 7.54 -7.77 -21.74
C PRO A 17 7.13 -6.31 -21.56
N TYR A 18 5.86 -5.96 -21.84
CA TYR A 18 5.35 -4.61 -21.65
C TYR A 18 5.30 -4.23 -20.17
N LEU A 19 4.84 -5.13 -19.30
CA LEU A 19 4.84 -4.88 -17.84
C LEU A 19 6.26 -4.63 -17.32
N LYS A 20 7.25 -5.39 -17.79
CA LYS A 20 8.67 -5.20 -17.43
C LYS A 20 9.21 -3.86 -17.91
N ILE A 21 8.84 -3.44 -19.12
CA ILE A 21 9.23 -2.12 -19.63
C ILE A 21 8.63 -1.03 -18.76
N LEU A 22 7.31 -1.08 -18.51
CA LEU A 22 6.60 -0.10 -17.69
C LEU A 22 7.12 -0.06 -16.24
N GLU A 23 7.47 -1.21 -15.66
CA GLU A 23 8.19 -1.30 -14.38
C GLU A 23 9.56 -0.62 -14.47
N GLY A 24 10.36 -0.96 -15.49
CA GLY A 24 11.72 -0.46 -15.67
C GLY A 24 11.81 1.06 -15.88
N ILE A 25 10.83 1.67 -16.52
CA ILE A 25 10.73 3.12 -16.68
C ILE A 25 10.02 3.82 -15.51
N GLY A 26 9.55 3.05 -14.51
CA GLY A 26 8.94 3.57 -13.29
C GLY A 26 7.49 4.03 -13.42
N ILE A 27 6.75 3.61 -14.46
CA ILE A 27 5.31 3.89 -14.60
C ILE A 27 4.47 2.92 -13.76
N LEU A 28 4.91 1.66 -13.69
CA LEU A 28 4.36 0.66 -12.80
C LEU A 28 5.35 0.36 -11.68
N GLU A 29 4.83 0.04 -10.50
CA GLU A 29 5.57 -0.66 -9.48
C GLU A 29 5.09 -2.11 -9.39
N ARG A 30 6.02 -3.00 -9.06
CA ARG A 30 5.78 -4.43 -8.90
C ARG A 30 5.94 -4.81 -7.43
N VAL A 31 4.86 -5.29 -6.81
CA VAL A 31 4.82 -5.72 -5.41
C VAL A 31 4.73 -7.24 -5.39
N LYS A 32 5.60 -7.89 -4.62
CA LYS A 32 5.58 -9.35 -4.49
C LYS A 32 4.42 -9.78 -3.60
N LEU A 33 3.73 -10.85 -4.00
CA LEU A 33 2.73 -11.48 -3.14
C LEU A 33 3.44 -12.38 -2.13
N HIS A 34 3.20 -12.14 -0.84
CA HIS A 34 3.85 -12.87 0.23
C HIS A 34 3.60 -14.37 0.12
N GLY A 35 4.65 -15.18 0.33
CA GLY A 35 4.57 -16.65 0.24
C GLY A 35 4.30 -17.22 -1.17
N ARG A 36 4.20 -16.37 -2.21
CA ARG A 36 3.85 -16.78 -3.58
C ARG A 36 4.90 -16.33 -4.59
N ASN A 37 5.09 -17.11 -5.66
CA ASN A 37 5.88 -16.68 -6.81
C ASN A 37 5.02 -15.90 -7.81
N LYS A 38 4.33 -14.87 -7.32
CA LYS A 38 3.42 -14.02 -8.08
C LYS A 38 3.63 -12.56 -7.66
N TYR A 39 3.29 -11.66 -8.57
CA TYR A 39 3.45 -10.23 -8.38
C TYR A 39 2.14 -9.52 -8.68
N TYR A 40 1.90 -8.46 -7.92
CA TYR A 40 0.87 -7.47 -8.16
C TYR A 40 1.53 -6.25 -8.81
N TYR A 41 0.91 -5.70 -9.85
CA TYR A 41 1.39 -4.49 -10.53
C TYR A 41 0.37 -3.38 -10.30
N ARG A 42 0.84 -2.19 -9.97
CA ARG A 42 0.03 -0.97 -9.86
C ARG A 42 0.80 0.23 -10.38
N HIS A 43 0.10 1.31 -10.68
CA HIS A 43 0.75 2.57 -11.03
C HIS A 43 1.59 3.09 -9.86
N SER A 44 2.77 3.62 -10.19
CA SER A 44 3.67 4.23 -9.21
C SER A 44 3.21 5.63 -8.80
N SER A 45 2.52 6.34 -9.70
CA SER A 45 2.04 7.71 -9.50
C SER A 45 0.52 7.72 -9.28
N PRO A 46 0.04 8.28 -8.15
CA PRO A 46 -1.40 8.48 -7.90
C PRO A 46 -2.07 9.32 -8.98
N VAL A 47 -1.38 10.30 -9.56
CA VAL A 47 -1.93 11.16 -10.61
C VAL A 47 -2.16 10.37 -11.90
N ILE A 48 -1.20 9.51 -12.26
CA ILE A 48 -1.32 8.65 -13.45
C ILE A 48 -2.42 7.59 -13.24
N ASP A 49 -2.45 6.94 -12.07
CA ASP A 49 -3.52 5.99 -11.72
C ASP A 49 -4.88 6.66 -11.82
N TYR A 50 -5.01 7.85 -11.22
CA TYR A 50 -6.26 8.60 -11.17
C TYR A 50 -6.75 8.97 -12.57
N TYR A 51 -5.86 9.48 -13.43
CA TYR A 51 -6.21 9.79 -14.82
C TYR A 51 -6.71 8.54 -15.56
N TYR A 52 -5.96 7.43 -15.53
CA TYR A 52 -6.36 6.22 -16.24
C TYR A 52 -7.60 5.56 -15.64
N TYR A 53 -7.81 5.66 -14.33
CA TYR A 53 -9.03 5.20 -13.67
C TYR A 53 -10.25 6.01 -14.13
N LEU A 54 -10.11 7.34 -14.16
CA LEU A 54 -11.15 8.23 -14.66
C LEU A 54 -11.46 7.93 -16.13
N ASP A 55 -10.45 7.75 -16.96
CA ASP A 55 -10.64 7.50 -18.38
C ASP A 55 -11.24 6.12 -18.65
N ALA A 56 -10.76 5.08 -17.95
CA ALA A 56 -11.29 3.73 -18.14
C ALA A 56 -12.75 3.58 -17.67
N LYS A 57 -13.12 4.23 -16.55
CA LYS A 57 -14.46 4.10 -15.95
C LYS A 57 -15.44 5.14 -16.46
N TYR A 58 -14.94 6.32 -16.82
CA TYR A 58 -15.74 7.49 -17.17
C TYR A 58 -15.34 8.14 -18.49
N GLY A 59 -14.42 7.60 -19.30
CA GLY A 59 -14.12 8.11 -20.64
C GLY A 59 -13.77 9.60 -20.69
N ILE A 60 -13.06 10.13 -19.70
CA ILE A 60 -12.77 11.57 -19.58
C ILE A 60 -11.89 12.12 -20.72
N SER A 61 -11.24 11.26 -21.50
CA SER A 61 -10.57 11.67 -22.74
C SER A 61 -11.56 12.06 -23.84
N GLU A 62 -12.79 11.55 -23.80
CA GLU A 62 -13.83 11.74 -24.81
C GLU A 62 -14.98 12.65 -24.33
N ARG A 63 -15.01 13.02 -23.04
CA ARG A 63 -16.02 13.92 -22.47
C ARG A 63 -15.47 14.81 -21.37
N GLU A 64 -16.05 16.00 -21.26
CA GLU A 64 -15.74 16.91 -20.15
C GLU A 64 -16.27 16.36 -18.82
N ILE A 65 -15.48 16.53 -17.77
CA ILE A 65 -15.81 16.13 -16.39
C ILE A 65 -15.91 17.38 -15.53
N GLN A 66 -16.96 17.46 -14.69
CA GLN A 66 -17.09 18.56 -13.73
C GLN A 66 -16.14 18.36 -12.54
N GLU A 67 -15.70 19.46 -11.93
CA GLU A 67 -14.72 19.42 -10.84
C GLU A 67 -15.23 18.64 -9.62
N ASP A 68 -16.52 18.77 -9.28
CA ASP A 68 -17.17 18.02 -8.20
C ASP A 68 -17.21 16.51 -8.48
N GLN A 69 -17.45 16.11 -9.73
CA GLN A 69 -17.40 14.71 -10.15
C GLN A 69 -15.99 14.14 -10.00
N ALA A 70 -14.98 14.90 -10.40
CA ALA A 70 -13.59 14.52 -10.18
C ALA A 70 -13.29 14.42 -8.68
N GLU A 71 -13.60 15.43 -7.89
CA GLU A 71 -13.33 15.43 -6.44
C GLU A 71 -13.95 14.22 -5.73
N ASN A 72 -15.20 13.88 -6.06
CA ASN A 72 -15.87 12.70 -5.51
C ASN A 72 -15.09 11.40 -5.82
N VAL A 73 -14.66 11.22 -7.06
CA VAL A 73 -13.86 10.04 -7.44
C VAL A 73 -12.49 10.07 -6.76
N LEU A 74 -11.86 11.24 -6.63
CA LEU A 74 -10.59 11.37 -5.93
C LEU A 74 -10.72 10.94 -4.47
N ASN A 75 -11.77 11.37 -3.77
CA ASN A 75 -12.03 10.99 -2.39
C ASN A 75 -12.25 9.48 -2.22
N GLU A 76 -12.90 8.81 -3.18
CA GLU A 76 -13.02 7.35 -3.20
C GLU A 76 -11.67 6.65 -3.41
N ARG A 77 -10.77 7.24 -4.20
CA ARG A 77 -9.46 6.66 -4.53
C ARG A 77 -8.39 6.96 -3.47
N MET A 78 -8.53 8.05 -2.73
CA MET A 78 -7.55 8.54 -1.75
C MET A 78 -7.07 7.46 -0.76
N PRO A 79 -7.93 6.61 -0.17
CA PRO A 79 -7.48 5.56 0.73
C PRO A 79 -6.47 4.60 0.11
N HIS A 80 -6.66 4.22 -1.16
CA HIS A 80 -5.75 3.31 -1.87
C HIS A 80 -4.38 3.95 -2.10
N TYR A 81 -4.34 5.26 -2.38
CA TYR A 81 -3.10 6.00 -2.54
C TYR A 81 -2.36 6.16 -1.20
N ALA A 82 -3.10 6.40 -0.12
CA ALA A 82 -2.55 6.43 1.24
C ALA A 82 -1.99 5.06 1.63
N GLU A 83 -2.72 3.97 1.40
CA GLU A 83 -2.25 2.59 1.63
C GLU A 83 -0.91 2.34 0.94
N GLN A 84 -0.80 2.65 -0.36
CA GLN A 84 0.44 2.51 -1.11
C GLN A 84 1.58 3.37 -0.54
N PHE A 85 1.30 4.65 -0.25
CA PHE A 85 2.29 5.58 0.25
C PHE A 85 2.86 5.14 1.61
N PHE A 86 2.00 4.85 2.59
CA PHE A 86 2.45 4.50 3.94
C PHE A 86 3.07 3.11 4.00
N SER A 87 2.59 2.15 3.21
CA SER A 87 3.25 0.84 3.08
C SER A 87 4.71 0.99 2.61
N ASN A 88 4.90 1.78 1.56
CA ASN A 88 6.23 2.04 0.99
C ASN A 88 7.11 2.88 1.95
N LEU A 89 6.53 3.84 2.67
CA LEU A 89 7.24 4.64 3.66
C LEU A 89 7.73 3.76 4.81
N LEU A 90 6.84 3.01 5.47
CA LEU A 90 7.17 2.15 6.60
C LEU A 90 8.19 1.07 6.24
N SER A 91 8.07 0.49 5.05
CA SER A 91 9.07 -0.42 4.49
C SER A 91 10.47 0.20 4.46
N LYS A 92 10.58 1.44 3.97
CA LYS A 92 11.86 2.16 3.90
C LYS A 92 12.38 2.54 5.29
N GLU A 93 11.52 3.03 6.17
CA GLU A 93 11.89 3.40 7.54
C GLU A 93 12.45 2.22 8.33
N MET A 94 11.81 1.05 8.21
CA MET A 94 12.19 -0.15 8.94
C MET A 94 13.29 -0.96 8.23
N GLY A 95 13.70 -0.57 7.02
CA GLY A 95 14.67 -1.35 6.22
C GLY A 95 14.15 -2.74 5.82
N LEU A 96 12.82 -2.90 5.70
CA LEU A 96 12.16 -4.17 5.36
C LEU A 96 11.66 -4.14 3.92
N TRP A 97 11.45 -5.30 3.31
CA TRP A 97 10.83 -5.41 1.99
C TRP A 97 9.31 -5.29 2.09
N CYS A 98 8.69 -4.52 1.21
CA CYS A 98 7.24 -4.41 1.12
C CYS A 98 6.67 -5.50 0.21
N GLU A 99 5.94 -6.45 0.79
CA GLU A 99 5.14 -7.45 0.08
C GLU A 99 3.64 -7.20 0.35
N LYS A 100 2.77 -7.94 -0.34
CA LYS A 100 1.31 -7.85 -0.16
C LYS A 100 0.71 -9.22 0.11
N ILE A 101 -0.28 -9.30 1.02
CA ILE A 101 -1.01 -10.54 1.31
C ILE A 101 -2.41 -10.41 0.74
N VAL A 102 -2.74 -11.26 -0.23
CA VAL A 102 -4.08 -11.35 -0.83
C VAL A 102 -4.58 -12.78 -0.77
N GLU A 103 -5.51 -13.02 0.14
CA GLU A 103 -6.19 -14.29 0.33
C GLU A 103 -7.65 -14.20 -0.12
N ARG A 104 -8.35 -15.33 -0.16
CA ARG A 104 -9.73 -15.39 -0.67
C ARG A 104 -10.70 -14.60 0.20
N ASP A 105 -10.47 -14.57 1.51
CA ASP A 105 -11.36 -14.00 2.53
C ASP A 105 -10.79 -12.74 3.19
N TYR A 106 -9.53 -12.38 2.93
CA TYR A 106 -8.91 -11.17 3.46
C TYR A 106 -7.73 -10.67 2.64
N GLU A 107 -7.44 -9.40 2.84
CA GLU A 107 -6.27 -8.71 2.31
C GLU A 107 -5.59 -7.93 3.45
N VAL A 108 -4.28 -7.77 3.35
CA VAL A 108 -3.47 -6.89 4.22
C VAL A 108 -2.72 -5.93 3.32
N ASP A 109 -2.79 -4.63 3.64
CA ASP A 109 -2.26 -3.55 2.80
C ASP A 109 -0.75 -3.68 2.59
N ALA A 110 -0.02 -4.00 3.67
CA ALA A 110 1.41 -4.32 3.62
C ALA A 110 1.80 -5.53 4.49
N ALA A 111 2.70 -6.34 3.96
CA ALA A 111 3.46 -7.34 4.68
C ALA A 111 4.94 -6.98 4.58
N LEU A 112 5.52 -6.51 5.68
CA LEU A 112 6.93 -6.12 5.73
C LEU A 112 7.78 -7.31 6.12
N THR A 113 8.74 -7.67 5.27
CA THR A 113 9.55 -8.87 5.44
C THR A 113 11.03 -8.56 5.56
N ASP A 114 11.71 -9.38 6.35
CA ASP A 114 13.17 -9.50 6.35
C ASP A 114 13.51 -10.78 5.58
N PHE A 115 13.97 -10.61 4.34
CA PHE A 115 14.05 -11.66 3.33
C PHE A 115 12.71 -12.40 3.13
N LYS A 116 12.57 -13.59 3.72
CA LYS A 116 11.36 -14.44 3.65
C LYS A 116 10.55 -14.42 4.95
N ARG A 117 11.09 -13.88 6.04
CA ARG A 117 10.44 -13.85 7.33
C ARG A 117 9.47 -12.67 7.38
N LEU A 118 8.21 -12.93 7.71
CA LEU A 118 7.22 -11.89 7.98
C LEU A 118 7.55 -11.22 9.32
N VAL A 119 7.81 -9.91 9.30
CA VAL A 119 8.21 -9.13 10.49
C VAL A 119 7.08 -8.23 10.98
N VAL A 120 6.39 -7.55 10.05
CA VAL A 120 5.29 -6.64 10.37
C VAL A 120 4.16 -6.83 9.37
N VAL A 121 2.91 -6.79 9.84
CA VAL A 121 1.74 -6.57 8.99
C VAL A 121 1.17 -5.19 9.28
N VAL A 122 0.82 -4.47 8.22
CA VAL A 122 0.32 -3.10 8.30
C VAL A 122 -1.05 -3.02 7.64
N GLU A 123 -1.99 -2.43 8.36
CA GLU A 123 -3.25 -1.94 7.81
C GLU A 123 -3.25 -0.41 7.84
N VAL A 124 -3.64 0.23 6.75
CA VAL A 124 -3.81 1.68 6.65
C VAL A 124 -5.30 1.97 6.60
N LYS A 125 -5.75 2.95 7.38
CA LYS A 125 -7.13 3.43 7.35
C LYS A 125 -7.15 4.94 7.24
N TRP A 126 -7.39 5.41 6.01
CA TRP A 126 -7.41 6.84 5.69
C TRP A 126 -8.83 7.40 5.75
N LYS A 127 -9.26 7.79 6.95
CA LYS A 127 -10.59 8.38 7.19
C LYS A 127 -10.64 9.07 8.55
N GLU A 128 -11.71 9.83 8.75
CA GLU A 128 -11.90 10.70 9.92
C GLU A 128 -12.79 10.09 11.01
N SER A 129 -13.42 8.94 10.78
CA SER A 129 -14.29 8.32 11.77
C SER A 129 -14.24 6.80 11.71
N PHE A 130 -14.21 6.18 12.89
CA PHE A 130 -14.09 4.74 13.07
C PHE A 130 -15.19 4.21 13.98
N SER A 131 -15.75 3.06 13.62
CA SER A 131 -16.67 2.36 14.51
C SER A 131 -15.91 1.38 15.41
N GLY A 132 -16.39 1.14 16.63
CA GLY A 132 -15.78 0.15 17.52
C GLY A 132 -15.83 -1.28 16.97
N GLY A 133 -16.83 -1.59 16.13
CA GLY A 133 -16.94 -2.88 15.44
C GLY A 133 -15.85 -3.06 14.38
N GLU A 134 -15.51 -2.00 13.65
CA GLU A 134 -14.45 -2.01 12.66
C GLU A 134 -13.06 -2.22 13.27
N ILE A 135 -12.75 -1.53 14.37
CA ILE A 135 -11.48 -1.73 15.08
C ILE A 135 -11.34 -3.18 15.53
N ARG A 136 -12.42 -3.76 16.08
CA ARG A 136 -12.44 -5.17 16.49
C ARG A 136 -12.20 -6.12 15.31
N SER A 137 -12.89 -5.93 14.20
CA SER A 137 -12.69 -6.73 12.98
C SER A 137 -11.26 -6.63 12.43
N LEU A 138 -10.65 -5.44 12.52
CA LEU A 138 -9.27 -5.20 12.12
C LEU A 138 -8.29 -5.95 13.03
N GLU A 139 -8.47 -5.85 14.35
CA GLU A 139 -7.67 -6.63 15.31
C GLU A 139 -7.80 -8.13 15.07
N GLU A 140 -9.01 -8.64 14.84
CA GLU A 140 -9.26 -10.04 14.51
C GLU A 140 -8.56 -10.45 13.21
N LYS A 141 -8.61 -9.62 12.17
CA LYS A 141 -7.91 -9.84 10.90
C LYS A 141 -6.40 -9.92 11.10
N LEU A 142 -5.80 -8.94 11.77
CA LEU A 142 -4.34 -8.89 11.96
C LEU A 142 -3.85 -9.92 12.98
N SER A 143 -4.70 -10.37 13.91
CA SER A 143 -4.34 -11.39 14.91
C SER A 143 -3.91 -12.74 14.30
N ARG A 144 -4.33 -13.00 13.05
CA ARG A 144 -3.95 -14.20 12.27
C ARG A 144 -2.45 -14.30 12.01
N PHE A 145 -1.71 -13.21 12.13
CA PHE A 145 -0.27 -13.17 11.85
C PHE A 145 0.55 -13.14 13.15
N PRO A 146 1.51 -14.07 13.35
CA PRO A 146 2.33 -14.14 14.55
C PRO A 146 3.54 -13.18 14.46
N CYS A 147 3.30 -11.91 14.14
CA CYS A 147 4.33 -10.89 13.96
C CYS A 147 3.84 -9.55 14.54
N ARG A 148 4.66 -8.50 14.43
CA ARG A 148 4.26 -7.13 14.81
C ARG A 148 3.08 -6.68 13.94
N ARG A 149 2.13 -5.95 14.50
CA ARG A 149 0.90 -5.52 13.81
C ARG A 149 0.71 -4.03 13.99
N ILE A 150 0.58 -3.32 12.89
CA ILE A 150 0.44 -1.87 12.88
C ILE A 150 -0.87 -1.49 12.19
N LEU A 151 -1.63 -0.62 12.83
CA LEU A 151 -2.72 0.14 12.24
C LEU A 151 -2.22 1.57 12.05
N PHE A 152 -2.05 2.00 10.80
CA PHE A 152 -1.76 3.39 10.49
C PHE A 152 -3.06 4.18 10.30
N VAL A 153 -3.21 5.28 11.02
CA VAL A 153 -4.32 6.24 10.90
C VAL A 153 -3.78 7.65 10.71
N PRO A 154 -4.50 8.54 9.99
CA PRO A 154 -4.07 9.92 9.83
C PRO A 154 -4.03 10.66 11.17
N ARG A 155 -4.99 10.38 12.06
CA ARG A 155 -5.10 10.96 13.40
C ARG A 155 -5.55 9.92 14.40
N ARG A 156 -4.85 9.78 15.51
CA ARG A 156 -5.20 8.82 16.59
C ARG A 156 -6.51 9.17 17.29
N GLU A 157 -6.80 10.47 17.42
CA GLU A 157 -8.00 11.00 18.08
C GLU A 157 -9.31 10.60 17.39
N ASP A 158 -9.25 10.20 16.12
CA ASP A 158 -10.41 9.72 15.36
C ASP A 158 -10.82 8.28 15.75
N LEU A 159 -9.98 7.57 16.52
CA LEU A 159 -10.27 6.22 17.00
C LEU A 159 -11.20 6.26 18.23
N PRO A 160 -12.30 5.46 18.25
CA PRO A 160 -13.20 5.40 19.40
C PRO A 160 -12.53 4.77 20.64
N LYS A 161 -11.50 3.95 20.42
CA LYS A 161 -10.64 3.34 21.43
C LYS A 161 -9.35 2.86 20.78
N GLU A 162 -8.27 2.78 21.55
CA GLU A 162 -7.07 2.08 21.08
C GLU A 162 -7.31 0.56 21.02
N PRO A 163 -6.85 -0.12 19.96
CA PRO A 163 -6.80 -1.58 19.89
C PRO A 163 -5.82 -2.15 20.93
N GLU A 164 -6.12 -3.34 21.44
CA GLU A 164 -5.33 -4.01 22.48
C GLU A 164 -4.14 -4.79 21.92
N LYS A 165 -4.26 -5.33 20.70
CA LYS A 165 -3.29 -6.28 20.11
C LYS A 165 -2.57 -5.77 18.88
N VAL A 166 -2.79 -4.50 18.53
CA VAL A 166 -2.27 -3.83 17.34
C VAL A 166 -1.72 -2.48 17.76
N GLU A 167 -0.53 -2.13 17.28
CA GLU A 167 0.06 -0.82 17.52
C GLU A 167 -0.61 0.22 16.63
N VAL A 168 -1.01 1.35 17.20
CA VAL A 168 -1.52 2.48 16.40
C VAL A 168 -0.37 3.40 16.04
N TRP A 169 -0.25 3.69 14.75
CA TRP A 169 0.73 4.60 14.19
C TRP A 169 0.03 5.75 13.48
N ASP A 170 0.66 6.92 13.53
CA ASP A 170 0.31 8.15 12.83
C ASP A 170 1.59 8.81 12.30
N LEU A 171 1.49 10.03 11.78
CA LEU A 171 2.65 10.78 11.27
C LEU A 171 3.74 11.00 12.34
N ASP A 172 3.35 11.36 13.56
CA ASP A 172 4.30 11.61 14.65
C ASP A 172 5.05 10.34 15.05
N SER A 173 4.35 9.19 15.04
CA SER A 173 4.95 7.87 15.27
C SER A 173 6.09 7.58 14.29
N VAL A 174 5.85 7.85 12.99
CA VAL A 174 6.83 7.63 11.93
C VAL A 174 8.04 8.55 12.09
N LEU A 175 7.81 9.82 12.44
CA LEU A 175 8.89 10.80 12.64
C LEU A 175 9.76 10.48 13.87
N ASN A 176 9.14 9.98 14.95
CA ASN A 176 9.85 9.62 16.17
C ASN A 176 10.71 8.35 15.99
N GLU A 177 10.21 7.35 15.24
CA GLU A 177 10.96 6.13 14.93
C GLU A 177 12.29 6.42 14.21
N ARG A 178 12.28 7.41 13.30
CA ARG A 178 13.50 7.89 12.62
C ARG A 178 14.55 8.41 13.60
N THR A 179 14.11 9.14 14.62
CA THR A 179 14.99 9.76 15.61
C THR A 179 15.63 8.70 16.50
N ALA A 180 14.86 7.70 16.93
CA ALA A 180 15.37 6.55 17.68
C ALA A 180 16.38 5.73 16.86
N SER A 181 16.05 5.40 15.61
CA SER A 181 16.90 4.63 14.70
C SER A 181 18.20 5.36 14.30
N SER A 182 18.21 6.69 14.36
CA SER A 182 19.40 7.52 14.09
C SER A 182 20.33 7.61 15.30
N ASN A 183 19.78 7.63 16.52
CA ASN A 183 20.57 7.64 17.75
C ASN A 183 21.32 6.32 17.99
N ASP A 184 20.73 5.17 17.64
CA ASP A 184 21.42 3.87 17.74
C ASP A 184 22.61 3.75 16.77
N LYS A 185 22.54 4.41 15.60
CA LYS A 185 23.66 4.43 14.64
C LYS A 185 24.86 5.26 15.14
N HIS A 186 24.66 6.22 16.04
CA HIS A 186 25.77 7.00 16.61
C HIS A 186 26.50 6.32 17.76
N LEU A 187 25.87 5.34 18.43
CA LEU A 187 26.50 4.57 19.51
C LEU A 187 27.37 3.40 19.00
N GLY A 188 27.26 3.04 17.70
CA GLY A 188 27.97 1.89 17.10
C GLY A 188 29.34 2.18 16.46
N PHE A 189 29.80 3.44 16.39
CA PHE A 189 31.07 3.79 15.72
C PHE A 189 32.21 4.23 16.66
N SER A 190 32.10 3.98 17.97
CA SER A 190 33.14 4.35 18.95
C SER A 190 34.12 3.21 19.31
N GLN A 191 34.11 2.08 18.60
CA GLN A 191 35.06 0.99 18.85
C GLN A 191 35.52 0.32 17.55
N ILE A 192 36.39 1.00 16.79
CA ILE A 192 37.43 0.39 15.96
C ILE A 192 38.69 1.26 16.06
#